data_AF-A0A9C9Z6P6-F1
#
_entry.id   AF-A0A9C9Z6P6-F1
#
_cell.length_a   1.000
_cell.length_b   1.000
_cell.length_c   1.000
_cell.angle_alpha   90.00
_cell.angle_beta   90.00
_cell.angle_gamma   90.00
#
_symmetry.space_group_name_H-M   'P 1'
#
loop_
_entity.id
_entity.type
_entity.pdbx_description
1 polymer ?
#
loop_
_entity_poly.entity_id
_entity_poly.type
_entity_poly.pdbx_seq_one_letter_code
_entity_poly.pdbx_strand_id
1 'polypeptide(L)'
;MPRLNILLLSLGLLFLSACSTLKEGDDPSQWSAERFYQEAQSALAIADYQTAITYLEDLEIQHPFSKYTAQGQLEIIYAYYKFNEPESALAAADRFTKLFPRHERLD
;
A
#
# COMPACT_ATOMS: atom_id res chain seq x y z
N MET A 1 -22.36 45.83 -12.17
CA MET A 1 -21.65 45.17 -11.05
C MET A 1 -20.86 43.95 -11.54
N PRO A 2 -19.72 44.12 -12.24
CA PRO A 2 -18.97 42.97 -12.80
C PRO A 2 -17.78 42.52 -11.94
N ARG A 3 -17.41 43.26 -10.89
CA ARG A 3 -16.21 42.99 -10.07
C ARG A 3 -16.37 41.86 -9.05
N LEU A 4 -17.62 41.48 -8.73
CA LEU A 4 -17.90 40.44 -7.73
C LEU A 4 -17.84 39.02 -8.32
N ASN A 5 -18.16 38.86 -9.61
CA ASN A 5 -18.13 37.56 -10.30
C ASN A 5 -16.72 37.06 -10.60
N ILE A 6 -15.73 37.96 -10.66
CA ILE A 6 -14.32 37.61 -10.93
C ILE A 6 -13.66 37.04 -9.65
N LEU A 7 -14.13 37.46 -8.48
CA LEU A 7 -13.57 37.03 -7.19
C LEU A 7 -14.09 35.65 -6.74
N LEU A 8 -15.27 35.25 -7.22
CA LEU A 8 -15.82 33.90 -7.00
C LEU A 8 -15.23 32.83 -7.94
N LEU A 9 -14.72 33.22 -9.11
CA LEU A 9 -14.10 32.28 -10.05
C LEU A 9 -12.66 31.91 -9.68
N SER A 10 -11.97 32.75 -8.89
CA SER A 10 -10.58 32.51 -8.47
C SER A 10 -10.43 31.58 -7.26
N LEU A 11 -11.52 31.27 -6.53
CA LEU A 11 -11.48 30.41 -5.35
C LEU A 11 -11.65 28.92 -5.67
N GLY A 12 -12.04 28.58 -6.90
CA GLY A 12 -12.22 27.19 -7.36
C GLY A 12 -10.96 26.47 -7.83
N LEU A 13 -9.81 27.16 -7.92
CA LEU A 13 -8.60 26.63 -8.57
C LEU A 13 -7.55 26.02 -7.61
N LEU A 14 -7.85 25.95 -6.31
CA LEU A 14 -6.88 25.57 -5.28
C LEU A 14 -6.97 24.11 -4.78
N PHE A 15 -7.86 23.29 -5.34
CA PHE A 15 -8.04 21.89 -4.89
C PHE A 15 -7.52 20.81 -5.85
N LEU A 16 -6.80 21.18 -6.92
CA LEU A 16 -6.19 20.19 -7.84
C LEU A 16 -4.66 20.15 -7.77
N SER A 17 -4.07 20.37 -6.59
CA SER A 17 -2.73 19.83 -6.32
C SER A 17 -2.84 18.33 -6.04
N ALA A 18 -3.25 17.56 -7.06
CA ALA A 18 -2.96 16.15 -7.15
C ALA A 18 -1.44 16.02 -7.34
N CYS A 19 -0.73 15.97 -6.21
CA CYS A 19 0.68 15.61 -6.18
C CYS A 19 0.77 14.12 -6.53
N SER A 20 0.64 13.79 -7.81
CA SER A 20 1.19 12.55 -8.35
C SER A 20 2.69 12.78 -8.45
N THR A 21 3.41 12.49 -7.37
CA THR A 21 4.86 12.26 -7.42
C THR A 21 5.08 10.98 -8.22
N LEU A 22 5.01 11.10 -9.54
CA LEU A 22 5.53 10.11 -10.47
C LEU A 22 7.03 10.01 -10.22
N LYS A 23 7.41 9.02 -9.40
CA LYS A 23 8.80 8.69 -9.14
C LYS A 23 9.32 7.98 -10.38
N GLU A 24 10.09 8.70 -11.17
CA GLU A 24 10.71 8.23 -12.42
C GLU A 24 11.49 6.93 -12.18
N GLY A 25 10.98 5.83 -12.73
CA GLY A 25 11.74 4.67 -13.23
C GLY A 25 12.84 4.07 -12.35
N ASP A 26 12.55 3.67 -11.11
CA ASP A 26 13.41 2.72 -10.39
C ASP A 26 12.85 1.30 -10.55
N ASP A 27 13.63 0.41 -11.16
CA ASP A 27 13.27 -1.01 -11.33
C ASP A 27 13.03 -1.66 -9.94
N PRO A 28 11.79 -2.11 -9.64
CA PRO A 28 11.48 -2.78 -8.39
C PRO A 28 12.36 -4.01 -8.11
N SER A 29 12.93 -4.65 -9.15
CA SER A 29 13.80 -5.82 -8.99
C SER A 29 15.06 -5.57 -8.16
N GLN A 30 15.49 -4.31 -8.02
CA GLN A 30 16.69 -3.91 -7.29
C GLN A 30 16.38 -3.30 -5.91
N TRP A 31 15.12 -3.29 -5.48
CA TRP A 31 14.73 -2.64 -4.23
C TRP A 31 15.13 -3.46 -3.01
N SER A 32 15.48 -2.75 -1.93
CA SER A 32 15.67 -3.37 -0.62
C SER A 32 14.33 -3.73 0.00
N ALA A 33 14.34 -4.68 0.95
CA ALA A 33 13.16 -5.04 1.72
C ALA A 33 12.50 -3.83 2.41
N GLU A 34 13.31 -2.91 2.94
CA GLU A 34 12.80 -1.68 3.55
C GLU A 34 12.08 -0.80 2.55
N ARG A 35 12.62 -0.65 1.34
CA ARG A 35 12.00 0.19 0.31
C ARG A 35 10.66 -0.37 -0.12
N PHE A 36 10.58 -1.67 -0.42
CA PHE A 36 9.29 -2.31 -0.72
C PHE A 36 8.26 -2.06 0.39
N TYR A 37 8.65 -2.25 1.64
CA TYR A 37 7.76 -2.02 2.78
C TYR A 37 7.32 -0.55 2.89
N GLN A 38 8.21 0.41 2.70
CA GLN A 38 7.86 1.85 2.76
C GLN A 38 6.94 2.29 1.62
N GLU A 39 7.18 1.81 0.39
CA GLU A 39 6.33 2.12 -0.76
C GLU A 39 4.94 1.47 -0.60
N ALA A 40 4.88 0.23 -0.08
CA ALA A 40 3.63 -0.42 0.30
C ALA A 40 2.84 0.38 1.37
N GLN A 41 3.52 0.83 2.43
CA GLN A 41 2.88 1.62 3.49
C GLN A 41 2.39 2.97 2.98
N SER A 42 3.13 3.59 2.05
CA SER A 42 2.70 4.82 1.38
C SER A 42 1.43 4.60 0.55
N ALA A 43 1.34 3.49 -0.18
CA ALA A 43 0.15 3.09 -0.91
C ALA A 43 -1.04 2.80 0.03
N LEU A 44 -0.82 2.10 1.15
CA LEU A 44 -1.85 1.86 2.17
C LEU A 44 -2.38 3.16 2.78
N ALA A 45 -1.49 4.14 3.04
CA ALA A 45 -1.86 5.42 3.63
C ALA A 45 -2.82 6.23 2.75
N ILE A 46 -2.74 6.08 1.43
CA ILE A 46 -3.65 6.71 0.45
C ILE A 46 -4.79 5.78 -0.01
N ALA A 47 -4.97 4.63 0.66
CA ALA A 47 -5.95 3.60 0.32
C ALA A 47 -5.80 2.98 -1.08
N ASP A 48 -4.61 3.04 -1.67
CA ASP A 48 -4.26 2.28 -2.87
C ASP A 48 -3.86 0.85 -2.48
N TYR A 49 -4.88 0.06 -2.16
CA TYR A 49 -4.69 -1.31 -1.66
C TYR A 49 -4.09 -2.24 -2.71
N GLN A 50 -4.39 -2.03 -3.99
CA GLN A 50 -3.89 -2.87 -5.07
C GLN A 50 -2.37 -2.73 -5.24
N THR A 51 -1.88 -1.49 -5.25
CA THR A 51 -0.43 -1.22 -5.30
C THR A 51 0.27 -1.73 -4.04
N ALA A 52 -0.35 -1.53 -2.87
CA ALA A 52 0.18 -2.04 -1.61
C ALA A 52 0.34 -3.56 -1.61
N ILE A 53 -0.68 -4.31 -2.04
CA ILE A 53 -0.64 -5.78 -2.16
C ILE A 53 0.55 -6.19 -3.04
N THR A 54 0.68 -5.57 -4.22
CA THR A 54 1.74 -5.89 -5.18
C THR A 54 3.13 -5.74 -4.55
N TYR A 55 3.41 -4.60 -3.90
CA TYR A 55 4.70 -4.37 -3.27
C TYR A 55 4.98 -5.27 -2.06
N LEU A 56 3.95 -5.63 -1.29
CA LEU A 56 4.10 -6.57 -0.17
C LEU A 56 4.32 -8.01 -0.66
N GLU A 57 3.69 -8.44 -1.75
CA GLU A 57 3.95 -9.74 -2.37
C GLU A 57 5.36 -9.81 -2.95
N ASP A 58 5.80 -8.74 -3.64
CA ASP A 58 7.17 -8.65 -4.14
C ASP A 58 8.20 -8.67 -2.99
N LEU A 59 7.89 -8.02 -1.86
CA LEU A 59 8.68 -8.10 -0.63
C LEU A 59 8.80 -9.55 -0.13
N GLU A 60 7.71 -10.31 -0.08
CA GLU A 60 7.72 -11.73 0.33
C GLU A 60 8.55 -12.59 -0.61
N ILE A 61 8.41 -12.39 -1.92
CA ILE A 61 9.09 -13.17 -2.95
C ILE A 61 10.60 -12.90 -2.95
N GLN A 62 11.00 -11.63 -2.91
CA GLN A 62 12.40 -11.23 -3.04
C GLN A 62 13.15 -11.28 -1.71
N HIS A 63 12.46 -11.00 -0.59
CA HIS A 63 13.07 -10.88 0.73
C HIS A 63 12.32 -11.72 1.80
N PRO A 64 12.18 -13.05 1.63
CA PRO A 64 11.31 -13.91 2.45
C PRO A 64 11.69 -14.00 3.93
N PHE A 65 12.91 -13.64 4.31
CA PHE A 65 13.40 -13.70 5.70
C PHE A 65 13.66 -12.30 6.30
N SER A 66 13.15 -11.25 5.67
CA SER A 66 13.32 -9.90 6.19
C SER A 66 12.51 -9.71 7.48
N LYS A 67 12.93 -8.75 8.31
CA LYS A 67 12.16 -8.33 9.49
C LYS A 67 10.77 -7.76 9.12
N TYR A 68 10.55 -7.40 7.85
CA TYR A 68 9.30 -6.83 7.35
C TYR A 68 8.34 -7.90 6.82
N THR A 69 8.80 -9.12 6.55
CA THR A 69 7.98 -10.14 5.86
C THR A 69 6.78 -10.57 6.68
N ALA A 70 6.96 -10.86 7.97
CA ALA A 70 5.84 -11.27 8.84
C ALA A 70 4.78 -10.15 8.98
N GLN A 71 5.23 -8.91 9.18
CA GLN A 71 4.35 -7.75 9.25
C GLN A 71 3.67 -7.47 7.90
N GLY A 72 4.41 -7.58 6.80
CA GLY A 72 3.91 -7.43 5.45
C GLY A 72 2.80 -8.42 5.12
N GLN A 73 2.92 -9.67 5.56
CA GLN A 73 1.86 -10.66 5.32
C GLN A 73 0.56 -10.33 6.06
N LEU A 74 0.63 -9.76 7.26
CA LEU A 74 -0.55 -9.25 7.96
C LEU A 74 -1.17 -8.06 7.22
N GLU A 75 -0.33 -7.20 6.66
CA GLU A 75 -0.77 -6.06 5.86
C GLU A 75 -1.37 -6.49 4.52
N ILE A 76 -0.91 -7.58 3.90
CA ILE A 76 -1.55 -8.20 2.73
C ILE A 76 -2.98 -8.64 3.06
N ILE A 77 -3.18 -9.33 4.19
CA ILE A 77 -4.51 -9.77 4.63
C ILE A 77 -5.43 -8.55 4.81
N TYR A 78 -4.93 -7.51 5.47
CA TYR A 78 -5.67 -6.26 5.66
C TYR A 78 -6.00 -5.58 4.31
N ALA A 79 -5.02 -5.48 3.42
CA ALA A 79 -5.17 -4.82 2.13
C ALA A 79 -6.20 -5.55 1.26
N TYR A 80 -6.16 -6.88 1.17
CA TYR A 80 -7.19 -7.66 0.46
C TYR A 80 -8.58 -7.45 1.04
N TYR A 81 -8.71 -7.47 2.37
CA TYR A 81 -9.99 -7.21 3.03
C TYR A 81 -10.53 -5.82 2.67
N LYS A 82 -9.67 -4.79 2.70
CA LYS A 82 -10.04 -3.41 2.35
C LYS A 82 -10.29 -3.21 0.85
N PHE A 83 -9.67 -4.01 0.01
CA PHE A 83 -9.88 -4.06 -1.43
C PHE A 83 -11.13 -4.87 -1.84
N ASN A 84 -11.91 -5.36 -0.86
CA ASN A 84 -13.13 -6.15 -1.07
C ASN A 84 -12.86 -7.51 -1.77
N GLU A 85 -11.70 -8.11 -1.49
CA GLU A 85 -11.25 -9.43 -1.94
C GLU A 85 -11.16 -10.41 -0.76
N PRO A 86 -12.30 -10.81 -0.13
CA PRO A 86 -12.29 -11.58 1.12
C PRO A 86 -11.70 -12.99 0.95
N GLU A 87 -11.89 -13.63 -0.21
CA GLU A 87 -11.31 -14.96 -0.49
C GLU A 87 -9.78 -14.91 -0.52
N SER A 88 -9.21 -13.87 -1.14
CA SER A 88 -7.77 -13.63 -1.17
C SER A 88 -7.23 -13.32 0.24
N ALA A 89 -7.98 -12.57 1.04
CA ALA A 89 -7.64 -12.29 2.44
C ALA A 89 -7.61 -13.58 3.28
N LEU A 90 -8.61 -14.46 3.13
CA LEU A 90 -8.66 -15.76 3.81
C LEU A 90 -7.48 -16.65 3.39
N ALA A 91 -7.20 -16.74 2.08
CA ALA A 91 -6.07 -17.50 1.58
C ALA A 91 -4.72 -16.98 2.10
N ALA A 92 -4.57 -15.65 2.23
CA ALA A 92 -3.39 -15.05 2.83
C ALA A 92 -3.28 -15.34 4.34
N ALA A 93 -4.40 -15.32 5.07
CA ALA A 93 -4.44 -15.68 6.49
C ALA A 93 -4.06 -17.16 6.72
N ASP A 94 -4.55 -18.07 5.88
CA ASP A 94 -4.17 -19.48 5.90
C ASP A 94 -2.69 -19.69 5.61
N ARG A 95 -2.08 -18.86 4.75
CA ARG A 95 -0.62 -18.90 4.54
C ARG A 95 0.12 -18.38 5.77
N PHE A 96 -0.33 -17.28 6.36
CA PHE A 96 0.29 -16.70 7.55
C PHE A 96 0.36 -17.68 8.72
N THR A 97 -0.74 -18.38 9.02
CA THR A 97 -0.77 -19.38 10.10
C THR A 97 0.20 -20.54 9.87
N LYS A 98 0.41 -20.93 8.60
CA LYS A 98 1.35 -22.00 8.21
C LYS A 98 2.81 -21.53 8.26
N LEU A 99 3.09 -20.31 7.81
CA LEU A 99 4.44 -19.77 7.70
C LEU A 99 4.96 -19.23 9.04
N PHE A 100 4.09 -18.67 9.88
CA PHE A 100 4.44 -18.01 11.13
C PHE A 100 3.68 -18.54 12.36
N PRO A 101 3.69 -19.85 12.64
CA PRO A 101 2.83 -20.50 13.64
C PRO A 101 3.08 -20.08 15.10
N ARG A 102 4.15 -19.32 15.38
CA ARG A 102 4.51 -18.81 16.71
C ARG A 102 4.39 -17.29 16.83
N HIS A 103 3.79 -16.63 15.85
CA HIS A 103 3.66 -15.18 15.87
C HIS A 103 2.70 -14.74 16.98
N GLU A 104 3.06 -13.70 17.75
CA GLU A 104 2.30 -13.18 18.89
C GLU A 104 0.88 -12.70 18.55
N ARG A 105 0.51 -12.65 17.26
CA ARG A 105 -0.76 -12.13 16.75
C ARG A 105 -1.71 -13.24 16.26
N LEU A 106 -1.37 -14.50 16.51
CA LEU A 106 -2.17 -15.67 16.15
C LEU A 106 -3.15 -16.12 17.25
N ASP A 107 -3.03 -15.57 18.46
CA ASP A 107 -3.88 -15.87 19.62
C ASP A 107 -4.80 -14.67 19.93
#